data_AF-A0A2D6N931-F1
#
_entry.id   AF-A0A2D6N931-F1
#
_cell.length_a   1.000
_cell.length_b   1.000
_cell.length_c   1.000
_cell.angle_alpha   90.00
_cell.angle_beta   90.00
_cell.angle_gamma   90.00
#
_symmetry.space_group_name_H-M   'P 1'
#
loop_
_entity.id
_entity.type
_entity.pdbx_description
1 polymer ?
#
loop_
_entity_poly.entity_id
_entity_poly.type
_entity_poly.pdbx_seq_one_letter_code
_entity_poly.pdbx_strand_id
1 'polypeptide(L)'
;PRVAVSIADDSAGNRRVQIEGRAEIVEGPTTEGQWVPIGHRMASNYLGEDGPKYLIPTLNRPRYLIRIRPEKLRSWQGGEWHPRYR
;
A
#
# COMPACT_ATOMS: atom_id res chain seq x y z
N PRO A 1 -12.30 0.49 10.63
CA PRO A 1 -11.71 -0.87 10.84
C PRO A 1 -10.23 -0.75 11.24
N ARG A 2 -9.72 -1.57 12.16
CA ARG A 2 -8.28 -1.58 12.51
C ARG A 2 -7.50 -2.34 11.44
N VAL A 3 -6.36 -1.80 11.02
CA VAL A 3 -5.49 -2.39 9.98
C VAL A 3 -4.02 -2.27 10.34
N ALA A 4 -3.20 -3.13 9.72
CA ALA A 4 -1.76 -3.05 9.76
C ALA A 4 -1.17 -3.18 8.35
N VAL A 5 -0.09 -2.44 8.05
CA VAL A 5 0.69 -2.52 6.81
C VAL A 5 2.13 -2.81 7.18
N SER A 6 2.76 -3.75 6.49
CA SER A 6 4.20 -4.02 6.59
C SER A 6 4.84 -3.75 5.24
N ILE A 7 5.74 -2.78 5.18
CA ILE A 7 6.53 -2.45 4.00
C ILE A 7 7.95 -2.96 4.25
N ALA A 8 8.45 -3.81 3.38
CA ALA A 8 9.84 -4.28 3.41
C ALA A 8 10.67 -3.52 2.37
N ASP A 9 11.93 -3.27 2.70
CA ASP A 9 12.94 -2.82 1.74
C ASP A 9 13.49 -4.06 1.01
N ASP A 10 13.43 -4.07 -0.31
CA ASP A 10 13.93 -5.18 -1.13
C ASP A 10 15.47 -5.21 -1.21
N SER A 11 16.14 -4.10 -0.89
CA SER A 11 17.59 -3.92 -1.08
C SER A 11 18.43 -4.15 0.18
N ALA A 12 17.84 -3.99 1.36
CA ALA A 12 18.53 -4.12 2.64
C ALA A 12 17.89 -5.25 3.44
N GLY A 13 18.65 -6.33 3.66
CA GLY A 13 18.21 -7.70 3.99
C GLY A 13 17.28 -7.92 5.19
N ASN A 14 16.80 -6.86 5.84
CA ASN A 14 15.82 -6.91 6.91
C ASN A 14 15.04 -5.59 7.16
N ARG A 15 15.25 -4.49 6.41
CA ARG A 15 14.61 -3.21 6.79
C ARG A 15 13.10 -3.25 6.56
N ARG A 16 12.33 -2.77 7.55
CA ARG A 16 10.86 -2.79 7.50
C ARG A 16 10.27 -1.55 8.12
N VAL A 17 9.11 -1.15 7.62
CA VAL A 17 8.21 -0.18 8.26
C VAL A 17 6.87 -0.87 8.50
N GLN A 18 6.48 -0.94 9.77
CA GLN A 18 5.14 -1.35 10.18
C GLN A 18 4.29 -0.12 10.47
N ILE A 19 3.07 -0.12 9.96
CA ILE A 19 2.07 0.91 10.17
C ILE A 19 0.85 0.24 10.79
N GLU A 20 0.44 0.65 11.98
CA GLU A 20 -0.84 0.26 12.58
C GLU A 20 -1.78 1.48 12.53
N GLY A 21 -3.06 1.27 12.23
CA GLY A 21 -4.00 2.37 12.18
C GLY A 21 -5.42 1.97 11.78
N ARG A 22 -6.14 2.89 11.15
CA ARG A 22 -7.53 2.68 10.72
C ARG A 22 -7.68 2.80 9.21
N ALA A 23 -8.48 1.90 8.64
CA ALA A 23 -8.93 2.01 7.25
C ALA A 23 -10.19 2.88 7.16
N GLU A 24 -10.20 3.73 6.14
CA GLU A 24 -11.30 4.60 5.71
C GLU A 24 -11.63 4.20 4.27
N ILE A 25 -12.88 3.82 4.00
CA ILE A 25 -13.36 3.61 2.63
C ILE A 25 -13.64 5.00 2.07
N VAL A 26 -12.83 5.42 1.10
CA VAL A 26 -12.93 6.74 0.46
C VAL A 26 -13.91 6.68 -0.71
N GLU A 27 -13.87 5.59 -1.48
CA GLU A 27 -14.75 5.37 -2.63
C GLU A 27 -15.09 3.88 -2.75
N GLY A 28 -16.24 3.62 -3.38
CA GLY A 28 -16.57 2.31 -3.95
C GLY A 28 -17.68 1.54 -3.26
N PRO A 29 -18.13 0.44 -3.91
CA PRO A 29 -17.55 -0.13 -5.13
C PRO A 29 -17.91 0.69 -6.38
N THR A 30 -16.92 1.02 -7.21
CA THR A 30 -17.09 1.86 -8.40
C THR A 30 -16.10 1.49 -9.51
N THR A 31 -16.48 1.66 -10.78
CA THR A 31 -15.59 1.54 -11.95
C THR A 31 -14.94 2.86 -12.36
N GLU A 32 -15.35 3.96 -11.72
CA GLU A 32 -14.90 5.32 -11.99
C GLU A 32 -14.47 6.00 -10.68
N GLY A 33 -13.89 7.21 -10.75
CA GLY A 33 -13.50 7.98 -9.57
C GLY A 33 -11.99 8.11 -9.38
N GLN A 34 -11.57 8.54 -8.19
CA GLN A 34 -10.17 8.86 -7.88
C GLN A 34 -9.24 7.66 -7.94
N TRP A 35 -9.76 6.44 -7.77
CA TRP A 35 -8.94 5.24 -7.88
C TRP A 35 -8.33 5.06 -9.28
N VAL A 36 -8.99 5.51 -10.35
CA VAL A 36 -8.53 5.31 -11.74
C VAL A 36 -7.16 5.96 -12.01
N PRO A 37 -6.97 7.27 -11.81
CA PRO A 37 -5.65 7.90 -11.99
C PRO A 37 -4.60 7.39 -10.99
N ILE A 38 -5.01 7.01 -9.77
CA ILE A 38 -4.11 6.38 -8.79
C ILE A 38 -3.60 5.03 -9.31
N GLY A 39 -4.50 4.21 -9.86
CA GLY A 39 -4.19 2.91 -10.46
C GLY A 39 -3.21 3.05 -11.62
N HIS A 40 -3.42 4.04 -12.51
CA HIS A 40 -2.49 4.30 -13.62
C HIS A 40 -1.09 4.62 -13.11
N ARG A 41 -0.96 5.52 -12.13
CA ARG A 41 0.33 5.85 -11.52
C ARG A 41 0.98 4.63 -10.84
N MET A 42 0.20 3.83 -10.11
CA MET A 42 0.71 2.61 -9.47
C MET A 42 1.21 1.59 -10.48
N ALA A 43 0.46 1.35 -11.56
CA ALA A 43 0.84 0.41 -12.60
C ALA A 43 2.14 0.85 -13.29
N SER A 44 2.27 2.14 -13.62
CA SER A 44 3.50 2.69 -14.20
C SER A 44 4.70 2.63 -13.24
N ASN A 45 4.50 2.87 -11.95
CA ASN A 45 5.58 2.73 -10.96
C ASN A 45 6.04 1.28 -10.80
N TYR A 46 5.15 0.31 -10.99
CA TYR A 46 5.45 -1.11 -10.77
C TYR A 46 6.03 -1.80 -12.02
N LEU A 47 5.56 -1.47 -13.22
CA LEU A 47 5.92 -2.14 -14.48
C LEU A 47 6.42 -1.17 -15.58
N GLY A 48 6.66 0.09 -15.25
CA GLY A 48 7.09 1.09 -16.25
C GLY A 48 6.03 1.31 -17.34
N GLU A 49 6.49 1.40 -18.59
CA GLU A 49 5.63 1.63 -19.76
C GLU A 49 4.59 0.51 -19.99
N ASP A 50 4.86 -0.70 -19.52
CA ASP A 50 3.94 -1.84 -19.66
C ASP A 50 2.82 -1.85 -18.62
N GLY A 51 2.93 -1.06 -17.54
CA GLY A 51 1.94 -1.01 -16.46
C GLY A 51 0.50 -0.79 -16.93
N PRO A 52 0.22 0.26 -17.73
CA PRO A 52 -1.12 0.52 -18.27
C PRO A 52 -1.72 -0.67 -19.04
N LYS A 53 -0.90 -1.50 -19.72
CA LYS A 53 -1.39 -2.65 -20.48
C LYS A 53 -2.09 -3.68 -19.59
N TYR A 54 -1.69 -3.79 -18.33
CA TYR A 54 -2.34 -4.68 -17.36
C TYR A 54 -3.54 -4.04 -16.66
N LEU A 55 -3.50 -2.72 -16.43
CA LEU A 55 -4.58 -2.02 -15.74
C LEU A 55 -5.82 -1.85 -16.64
N ILE A 56 -5.63 -1.36 -17.86
CA ILE A 56 -6.72 -0.93 -18.77
C ILE A 56 -7.79 -2.04 -18.97
N PRO A 57 -7.43 -3.32 -19.23
CA PRO A 57 -8.40 -4.39 -19.42
C PRO A 57 -9.29 -4.67 -18.21
N THR A 58 -8.94 -4.11 -17.04
CA THR A 58 -9.61 -4.36 -15.78
C THR A 58 -10.40 -3.16 -15.26
N LEU A 59 -10.46 -2.04 -16.00
CA LEU A 59 -11.12 -0.80 -15.54
C LEU A 59 -12.62 -0.97 -15.31
N ASN A 60 -13.26 -1.91 -16.01
CA ASN A 60 -14.66 -2.28 -15.81
C ASN A 60 -14.93 -3.10 -14.53
N ARG A 61 -13.90 -3.46 -13.77
CA ARG A 61 -14.05 -4.20 -12.51
C ARG A 61 -14.20 -3.20 -11.35
N PRO A 62 -15.30 -3.22 -10.59
CA PRO A 62 -15.51 -2.30 -9.47
C PRO A 62 -14.40 -2.44 -8.42
N ARG A 63 -13.90 -1.31 -7.91
CA ARG A 63 -12.87 -1.25 -6.87
C ARG A 63 -13.29 -0.35 -5.72
N TYR A 64 -12.66 -0.59 -4.58
CA TYR A 64 -12.69 0.31 -3.43
C TYR A 64 -11.40 1.09 -3.35
N LEU A 65 -11.49 2.39 -3.05
CA LEU A 65 -10.34 3.19 -2.65
C LEU A 65 -10.29 3.23 -1.12
N ILE A 66 -9.26 2.62 -0.54
CA ILE A 66 -9.09 2.56 0.91
C ILE A 66 -7.91 3.46 1.31
N ARG A 67 -8.18 4.40 2.21
CA ARG A 67 -7.16 5.21 2.88
C ARG A 67 -6.79 4.60 4.22
N ILE A 68 -5.49 4.53 4.49
CA ILE A 68 -4.97 4.08 5.78
C ILE A 68 -4.56 5.32 6.57
N ARG A 69 -5.23 5.58 7.69
CA ARG A 69 -4.88 6.61 8.67
C ARG A 69 -3.92 6.00 9.69
N PRO A 70 -2.61 6.31 9.64
CA PRO A 70 -1.66 5.74 10.58
C PRO A 70 -1.93 6.28 11.99
N GLU A 71 -1.99 5.38 12.96
CA GLU A 71 -2.01 5.73 14.40
C GLU A 71 -0.64 5.48 15.03
N LYS A 72 0.15 4.55 14.45
CA LYS A 72 1.46 4.17 14.96
C LYS A 72 2.35 3.69 13.82
N LEU A 73 3.58 4.21 13.76
CA LEU A 73 4.63 3.74 12.84
C LEU A 73 5.80 3.16 13.63
N ARG A 74 6.37 2.07 13.11
CA ARG A 74 7.59 1.45 13.62
C ARG A 74 8.51 1.13 12.45
N SER A 75 9.72 1.63 12.48
CA SER A 75 10.78 1.21 11.54
C SER A 75 11.73 0.25 12.23
N TRP A 76 12.25 -0.71 11.46
CA TRP A 76 13.31 -1.61 11.86
C TRP A 76 14.38 -1.60 10.78
N GLN A 77 15.65 -1.44 11.17
CA GLN A 77 16.77 -1.27 10.24
C GLN A 77 17.74 -2.47 10.22
N GLY A 78 17.39 -3.57 10.89
CA GLY A 78 18.34 -4.64 11.23
C GLY A 78 19.10 -4.32 12.52
N GLY A 79 19.38 -5.34 13.34
CA GLY A 79 19.98 -5.20 14.68
C GLY A 79 19.33 -6.10 15.72
N GLU A 80 19.59 -5.84 17.00
CA GLU A 80 18.97 -6.57 18.12
C GLU A 80 17.43 -6.49 18.10
N TRP A 81 16.81 -7.50 18.71
CA TRP A 81 15.36 -7.58 18.86
C TRP A 81 14.80 -6.44 19.75
N HIS A 82 13.47 -6.28 19.74
CA HIS A 82 12.74 -5.16 20.34
C HIS A 82 13.22 -4.78 21.77
N PRO A 83 13.34 -3.48 22.13
CA PRO A 83 13.92 -3.03 23.42
C PRO A 83 13.33 -3.67 24.68
N ARG A 84 12.08 -4.12 24.60
CA ARG A 84 11.35 -4.84 25.66
C ARG A 84 11.95 -6.21 26.03
N TYR A 85 12.80 -6.78 25.20
CA TYR A 85 13.42 -8.08 25.42
C TYR A 85 14.92 -7.98 25.69
N ARG A 86 15.39 -6.77 26.06
CA ARG A 86 16.63 -6.58 26.79
C ARG A 86 16.37 -6.69 28.29
#